data_AF-A0A9E5TEW9-F1
#
_entry.id   AF-A0A9E5TEW9-F1
#
_cell.length_a   1.000
_cell.length_b   1.000
_cell.length_c   1.000
_cell.angle_alpha   90.00
_cell.angle_beta   90.00
_cell.angle_gamma   90.00
#
_symmetry.space_group_name_H-M   'P 1'
#
loop_
_entity.id
_entity.type
_entity.pdbx_description
1 polymer ?
#
loop_
_entity_poly.entity_id
_entity_poly.type
_entity_poly.pdbx_seq_one_letter_code
_entity_poly.pdbx_strand_id
1 'polypeptide(L)'
;MRVTAATDSVQDEKTETFGIRELKLDEKGHWYLNGKRVFARGMRYHSSIWLGKGNEGLFKQDLGRMKEMHINAVRIGSHVEKPRLYELCDEMGFMVWQVFPLHWGNYADTDDVIERAAPMMEEMVRMLYN
;
A
#
# COMPACT_ATOMS: atom_id res chain seq x y z
N MET A 1 0.51 -15.19 -9.31
CA MET A 1 0.08 -15.48 -10.68
C MET A 1 1.25 -15.25 -11.62
N ARG A 2 1.48 -16.16 -12.56
CA ARG A 2 2.47 -16.01 -13.62
C ARG A 2 1.74 -16.01 -14.95
N VAL A 3 2.04 -15.04 -15.81
CA VAL A 3 1.50 -14.93 -17.16
C VAL A 3 2.67 -14.94 -18.13
N THR A 4 2.56 -15.75 -19.17
CA THR A 4 3.63 -15.94 -20.16
C THR A 4 3.06 -15.70 -21.55
N ALA A 5 3.73 -14.85 -22.33
CA ALA A 5 3.43 -14.65 -23.75
C ALA A 5 4.38 -15.51 -24.59
N ALA A 6 3.82 -16.43 -25.38
CA ALA A 6 4.59 -17.35 -26.19
C ALA A 6 3.95 -17.53 -27.57
N THR A 7 4.79 -17.69 -28.58
CA THR A 7 4.43 -18.29 -29.86
C THR A 7 4.97 -19.73 -29.86
N ASP A 8 6.15 -19.95 -30.44
CA ASP A 8 6.84 -21.24 -30.47
C ASP A 8 7.83 -21.42 -29.30
N SER A 9 8.22 -20.31 -28.67
CA SER A 9 9.00 -20.24 -27.43
C SER A 9 8.55 -19.06 -26.57
N VAL A 10 8.90 -19.09 -25.29
CA VAL A 10 8.59 -17.99 -24.35
C VAL A 10 9.27 -16.70 -24.82
N GLN A 11 8.46 -15.66 -25.04
CA GLN A 11 8.94 -14.34 -25.45
C GLN A 11 8.99 -13.37 -24.26
N ASP A 12 7.98 -13.43 -23.38
CA ASP A 12 7.89 -12.56 -22.21
C ASP A 12 7.17 -13.25 -21.04
N GLU A 13 7.54 -12.90 -19.81
CA GLU A 13 6.95 -13.44 -18.58
C GLU A 13 6.77 -12.33 -17.53
N LYS A 14 5.59 -12.31 -16.90
CA LYS A 14 5.31 -11.47 -15.73
C LYS A 14 4.82 -12.31 -14.57
N THR A 15 5.35 -12.05 -13.38
CA THR A 15 4.89 -12.64 -12.12
C THR A 15 4.33 -11.55 -11.21
N GLU A 16 3.17 -11.83 -10.63
CA GLU A 16 2.44 -10.95 -9.71
C GLU A 16 2.06 -11.74 -8.46
N THR A 17 2.28 -11.19 -7.27
CA THR A 17 1.81 -11.80 -6.01
C THR A 17 0.47 -11.19 -5.64
N PHE A 18 -0.43 -11.97 -5.07
CA PHE A 18 -1.70 -11.46 -4.54
C PHE A 18 -2.16 -12.30 -3.35
N GLY A 19 -2.98 -11.71 -2.48
CA GLY A 19 -3.59 -12.38 -1.33
C GLY A 19 -5.09 -12.56 -1.48
N ILE A 20 -5.61 -13.73 -1.08
CA ILE A 20 -7.06 -13.96 -0.99
C ILE A 20 -7.53 -13.52 0.40
N ARG A 21 -8.32 -12.45 0.45
CA ARG A 21 -8.83 -11.87 1.69
C ARG A 21 -10.22 -11.28 1.51
N GLU A 22 -11.04 -11.38 2.55
CA GLU A 22 -12.32 -10.68 2.66
C GLU A 22 -12.22 -9.65 3.79
N LEU A 23 -12.54 -8.39 3.47
CA LEU A 23 -12.68 -7.32 4.45
C LEU A 23 -14.15 -6.91 4.54
N LYS A 24 -14.68 -6.85 5.76
CA LYS A 24 -16.05 -6.38 6.04
C LYS A 24 -16.02 -5.33 7.15
N LEU A 25 -16.85 -4.30 7.02
CA LEU A 25 -17.15 -3.32 8.05
C LEU A 25 -18.59 -3.53 8.49
N ASP A 26 -18.83 -3.80 9.78
CA ASP A 26 -20.20 -3.87 10.31
C ASP A 26 -20.79 -2.47 10.55
N GLU A 27 -22.11 -2.41 10.78
CA GLU A 27 -22.83 -1.16 11.07
C GLU A 27 -22.34 -0.46 12.35
N LYS A 28 -21.61 -1.16 13.22
CA LYS A 28 -21.01 -0.62 14.45
C LYS A 28 -19.59 -0.10 14.21
N GLY A 29 -19.07 -0.18 12.99
CA GLY A 29 -17.73 0.26 12.62
C GLY A 29 -16.62 -0.72 12.95
N HIS A 30 -16.91 -2.00 13.20
CA HIS A 30 -15.88 -3.01 13.41
C HIS A 30 -15.43 -3.65 12.10
N TRP A 31 -14.12 -3.81 11.96
CA TRP A 31 -13.51 -4.53 10.85
C TRP A 31 -13.49 -6.03 11.11
N TYR A 32 -13.72 -6.79 10.05
CA TYR A 32 -13.57 -8.25 10.00
C TYR A 32 -12.66 -8.60 8.83
N LEU A 33 -11.66 -9.43 9.10
CA LEU A 33 -10.75 -10.00 8.12
C LEU A 33 -10.99 -11.50 8.09
N ASN A 34 -11.42 -12.02 6.94
CA ASN A 34 -11.77 -13.44 6.76
C ASN A 34 -12.72 -13.95 7.86
N GLY A 35 -13.78 -13.17 8.14
CA GLY A 35 -14.79 -13.48 9.15
C GLY A 35 -14.38 -13.26 10.61
N LYS A 36 -13.11 -12.93 10.90
CA LYS A 36 -12.63 -12.67 12.26
C LYS A 36 -12.57 -11.18 12.53
N ARG A 37 -13.17 -10.74 13.64
CA ARG A 37 -13.09 -9.35 14.08
C ARG A 37 -11.64 -8.95 14.32
N VAL A 38 -11.23 -7.84 13.73
CA VAL A 38 -9.90 -7.27 13.83
C VAL A 38 -10.00 -5.82 14.28
N PHE A 39 -9.15 -5.46 15.23
CA PHE A 39 -8.90 -4.07 15.57
C PHE A 39 -7.64 -3.61 14.82
N ALA A 40 -7.78 -2.58 13.98
CA ALA A 40 -6.66 -2.00 13.23
C ALA A 40 -5.79 -1.17 14.17
N ARG A 41 -4.77 -1.80 14.75
CA ARG A 41 -3.71 -1.15 15.54
C ARG A 41 -2.74 -0.53 14.56
N GLY A 42 -3.07 0.70 14.15
CA GLY A 42 -2.39 1.43 13.10
C GLY A 42 -1.24 2.29 13.60
N MET A 43 -0.22 2.47 12.76
CA MET A 43 0.81 3.50 12.92
C MET A 43 1.08 4.22 11.60
N ARG A 44 1.32 5.53 11.67
CA ARG A 44 1.76 6.29 10.49
C ARG A 44 3.21 5.94 10.20
N TYR A 45 3.53 5.69 8.93
CA TYR A 45 4.88 5.38 8.48
C TYR A 45 5.43 6.44 7.52
N HIS A 46 6.72 6.70 7.66
CA HIS A 46 7.53 7.51 6.78
C HIS A 46 8.98 7.05 6.91
N SER A 47 9.56 6.55 5.83
CA SER A 47 10.90 5.95 5.84
C SER A 47 11.99 6.96 6.24
N SER A 48 11.90 8.17 5.70
CA SER A 48 12.77 9.29 6.00
C SER A 48 12.19 10.55 5.39
N ILE A 49 12.47 11.72 5.98
CA ILE A 49 12.21 13.02 5.34
C ILE A 49 12.88 13.14 3.97
N TRP A 50 13.92 12.34 3.73
CA TRP A 50 14.55 12.16 2.43
C TRP A 50 14.15 10.78 1.87
N LEU A 51 12.99 10.68 1.22
CA LEU A 51 12.42 9.41 0.72
C LEU A 51 13.41 8.56 -0.11
N GLY A 52 14.36 9.21 -0.78
CA GLY A 52 15.47 8.54 -1.48
C GLY A 52 16.27 7.57 -0.60
N LYS A 53 16.38 7.82 0.71
CA LYS A 53 17.10 6.97 1.68
C LYS A 53 16.37 5.68 2.06
N GLY A 54 15.06 5.59 1.81
CA GLY A 54 14.28 4.39 2.09
C GLY A 54 14.88 3.17 1.38
N ASN A 55 15.11 2.09 2.09
CA ASN A 55 15.67 0.86 1.53
C ASN A 55 15.14 -0.35 2.31
N GLU A 56 15.28 -1.54 1.72
CA GLU A 56 14.73 -2.77 2.29
C GLU A 56 15.21 -3.05 3.72
N GLY A 57 16.49 -2.77 4.03
CA GLY A 57 17.02 -2.99 5.38
C GLY A 57 16.33 -2.14 6.43
N LEU A 58 16.12 -0.85 6.12
CA LEU A 58 15.37 0.08 6.97
C LEU A 58 13.91 -0.37 7.12
N PHE A 59 13.25 -0.71 6.01
CA PHE A 59 11.85 -1.15 6.01
C PHE A 59 11.66 -2.40 6.88
N LYS A 60 12.51 -3.42 6.70
CA LYS A 60 12.48 -4.65 7.50
C LYS A 60 12.69 -4.38 8.99
N GLN A 61 13.64 -3.50 9.33
CA GLN A 61 13.89 -3.12 10.71
C GLN A 61 12.67 -2.45 11.34
N ASP A 62 12.08 -1.47 10.66
CA ASP A 62 10.92 -0.73 11.17
C ASP A 62 9.69 -1.62 11.28
N LEU A 63 9.36 -2.37 10.23
CA LEU A 63 8.23 -3.32 10.22
C LEU A 63 8.43 -4.44 11.26
N GLY A 64 9.67 -4.89 11.48
CA GLY A 64 10.00 -5.85 12.54
C GLY A 64 9.63 -5.33 13.92
N ARG A 65 10.06 -4.10 14.25
CA ARG A 65 9.68 -3.42 15.50
C ARG A 65 8.17 -3.23 15.61
N MET A 66 7.49 -2.91 14.51
CA MET A 66 6.03 -2.82 14.49
C MET A 66 5.36 -4.14 14.87
N LYS A 67 5.86 -5.28 14.37
CA LYS A 67 5.36 -6.61 14.75
C LYS A 67 5.55 -6.89 16.25
N GLU A 68 6.73 -6.54 16.79
CA GLU A 68 7.03 -6.68 18.23
C GLU A 68 6.05 -5.85 19.10
N MET A 69 5.61 -4.70 18.60
CA MET A 69 4.59 -3.86 19.24
C MET A 69 3.15 -4.29 18.96
N HIS A 70 2.93 -5.43 18.28
CA HIS A 70 1.63 -5.93 17.86
C HIS A 70 0.82 -4.99 16.96
N ILE A 71 1.48 -4.08 16.25
CA ILE A 71 0.89 -3.26 15.19
C ILE A 71 0.53 -4.19 14.02
N ASN A 72 -0.63 -3.96 13.43
CA ASN A 72 -1.13 -4.75 12.29
C ASN A 72 -1.62 -3.89 11.12
N ALA A 73 -1.54 -2.57 11.23
CA ALA A 73 -1.88 -1.65 10.17
C ALA A 73 -0.82 -0.54 10.02
N VAL A 74 -0.48 -0.20 8.79
CA VAL A 74 0.44 0.88 8.44
C VAL A 74 -0.30 1.91 7.62
N ARG A 75 -0.23 3.17 8.03
CA ARG A 75 -0.80 4.29 7.30
C ARG A 75 0.32 5.10 6.65
N ILE A 76 0.30 5.19 5.32
CA ILE A 76 1.23 6.01 4.55
C ILE A 76 0.45 7.25 4.11
N GLY A 77 0.88 8.41 4.61
CA GLY A 77 0.24 9.69 4.35
C GLY A 77 1.21 10.68 3.72
N SER A 78 0.71 11.51 2.82
CA SER A 78 1.45 12.63 2.20
C SER A 78 2.55 12.23 1.21
N HIS A 79 2.70 10.95 0.90
CA HIS A 79 3.65 10.42 -0.09
C HIS A 79 3.23 9.01 -0.50
N VAL A 80 3.84 8.49 -1.55
CA VAL A 80 3.86 7.06 -1.89
C VAL A 80 5.27 6.57 -1.63
N GLU A 81 5.42 5.45 -0.94
CA GLU A 81 6.74 4.90 -0.63
C GLU A 81 7.21 3.94 -1.74
N LYS A 82 8.41 3.39 -1.63
CA LYS A 82 8.93 2.43 -2.63
C LYS A 82 8.09 1.14 -2.65
N PRO A 83 7.90 0.49 -3.83
CA PRO A 83 7.16 -0.76 -3.97
C PRO A 83 7.55 -1.83 -2.95
N ARG A 84 8.86 -1.94 -2.67
CA ARG A 84 9.41 -2.91 -1.73
C ARG A 84 8.84 -2.81 -0.31
N LEU A 85 8.42 -1.63 0.15
CA LEU A 85 7.75 -1.51 1.45
C LEU A 85 6.40 -2.25 1.45
N TYR A 86 5.61 -2.09 0.38
CA TYR A 86 4.28 -2.70 0.27
C TYR A 86 4.39 -4.22 0.17
N GLU A 87 5.34 -4.71 -0.62
CA GLU A 87 5.65 -6.15 -0.70
C GLU A 87 6.01 -6.73 0.69
N LEU A 88 6.84 -6.04 1.47
CA LEU A 88 7.17 -6.46 2.83
C LEU A 88 5.95 -6.41 3.76
N CYS A 89 5.04 -5.44 3.57
CA CYS A 89 3.78 -5.42 4.30
C CYS A 89 2.93 -6.65 3.99
N ASP A 90 2.84 -7.07 2.73
CA ASP A 90 2.15 -8.30 2.35
C ASP A 90 2.82 -9.55 2.93
N GLU A 91 4.15 -9.67 2.79
CA GLU A 91 4.95 -10.78 3.33
C GLU A 91 4.80 -10.90 4.85
N MET A 92 4.77 -9.78 5.58
CA MET A 92 4.71 -9.74 7.05
C MET A 92 3.28 -9.68 7.61
N GLY A 93 2.26 -9.52 6.76
CA GLY A 93 0.85 -9.49 7.13
C GLY A 93 0.38 -8.19 7.80
N PHE A 94 0.79 -7.04 7.24
CA PHE A 94 0.27 -5.72 7.62
C PHE A 94 -0.86 -5.29 6.69
N MET A 95 -1.92 -4.72 7.26
CA MET A 95 -2.90 -3.94 6.48
C MET A 95 -2.29 -2.60 6.11
N VAL A 96 -2.48 -2.12 4.89
CA VAL A 96 -1.95 -0.83 4.44
C VAL A 96 -3.09 0.13 4.15
N TRP A 97 -3.00 1.34 4.71
CA TRP A 97 -3.82 2.48 4.35
C TRP A 97 -2.94 3.50 3.62
N GLN A 98 -2.98 3.45 2.29
CA GLN A 98 -2.37 4.47 1.43
C GLN A 98 -3.33 5.65 1.26
N VAL A 99 -2.87 6.86 1.57
CA VAL A 99 -3.60 8.10 1.28
C VAL A 99 -3.01 8.72 0.02
N PHE A 100 -3.87 9.26 -0.85
CA PHE A 100 -3.42 10.04 -2.01
C PHE A 100 -2.51 11.20 -1.56
N PRO A 101 -1.35 11.45 -2.20
CA PRO A 101 -0.36 12.44 -1.74
C PRO A 101 -0.75 13.91 -1.97
N LEU A 102 -2.03 14.24 -1.85
CA LEU A 102 -2.51 15.61 -1.68
C LEU A 102 -2.75 15.86 -0.20
N HIS A 103 -1.74 16.35 0.50
CA HIS A 103 -1.80 16.61 1.94
C HIS A 103 -1.53 18.08 2.22
N TRP A 104 -2.41 18.71 3.00
CA TRP A 104 -2.24 20.06 3.56
C TRP A 104 -2.18 21.23 2.55
N GLY A 105 -2.35 21.00 1.25
CA GLY A 105 -2.53 22.09 0.30
C GLY A 105 -3.93 22.69 0.42
N ASN A 106 -4.02 24.01 0.51
CA ASN A 106 -5.21 24.74 0.06
C ASN A 106 -5.24 24.64 -1.46
N TYR A 107 -5.65 23.48 -1.97
CA TYR A 107 -5.80 23.27 -3.40
C TYR A 107 -7.02 24.04 -3.87
N ALA A 108 -6.87 24.79 -4.95
CA ALA A 108 -7.99 25.44 -5.60
C ALA A 108 -8.90 24.36 -6.20
N ASP A 109 -10.20 24.50 -5.97
CA ASP A 109 -11.21 23.64 -6.60
C ASP A 109 -11.43 24.09 -8.05
N THR A 110 -10.50 23.67 -8.90
CA THR A 110 -10.39 24.09 -10.31
C THR A 110 -10.13 22.88 -11.19
N ASP A 111 -10.62 22.94 -12.43
CA ASP A 111 -10.45 21.88 -13.43
C ASP A 111 -8.97 21.49 -13.63
N ASP A 112 -8.03 22.43 -13.69
CA ASP A 112 -6.59 22.14 -13.85
C ASP A 112 -6.03 21.24 -12.72
N VAL A 113 -6.43 21.48 -11.48
CA VAL A 113 -6.00 20.66 -10.33
C VAL A 113 -6.59 19.26 -10.43
N ILE A 114 -7.88 19.16 -10.79
CA ILE A 114 -8.59 17.88 -10.91
C ILE A 114 -8.00 17.05 -12.06
N GLU A 115 -7.77 17.66 -13.22
CA GLU A 115 -7.21 17.02 -14.42
C GLU A 115 -5.79 16.48 -14.19
N ARG A 116 -5.01 17.09 -13.30
CA ARG A 116 -3.68 16.59 -12.90
C ARG A 116 -3.75 15.53 -11.80
N ALA A 117 -4.64 15.71 -10.83
CA ALA A 117 -4.76 14.81 -9.69
C ALA A 117 -5.38 13.45 -10.06
N ALA A 118 -6.36 13.44 -10.96
CA ALA A 118 -7.08 12.21 -11.33
C ALA A 118 -6.15 11.13 -11.95
N PRO A 119 -5.28 11.44 -12.93
CA PRO A 119 -4.32 10.46 -13.46
C PRO A 119 -3.34 9.96 -12.38
N MET A 120 -2.86 10.84 -11.50
CA MET A 120 -1.97 10.43 -10.40
C MET A 120 -2.65 9.46 -9.43
N MET A 121 -3.95 9.67 -9.16
CA MET A 121 -4.73 8.76 -8.32
C MET A 121 -4.92 7.41 -9.01
N GLU A 122 -5.20 7.43 -10.32
CA GLU A 122 -5.29 6.22 -11.14
C GLU A 122 -3.97 5.43 -11.13
N GLU A 123 -2.84 6.10 -11.34
CA GLU A 123 -1.50 5.49 -11.28
C GLU A 123 -1.20 4.87 -9.92
N MET A 124 -1.54 5.57 -8.83
CA MET A 124 -1.38 5.05 -7.47
C MET A 124 -2.22 3.79 -7.25
N VAL A 125 -3.47 3.77 -7.71
CA VAL A 125 -4.33 2.58 -7.64
C VAL A 125 -3.72 1.46 -8.48
N ARG A 126 -3.28 1.72 -9.72
CA ARG A 126 -2.66 0.72 -10.59
C ARG A 126 -1.38 0.13 -9.98
N MET A 127 -0.57 0.95 -9.31
CA MET A 127 0.65 0.53 -8.64
C MET A 127 0.38 -0.39 -7.43
N LEU A 128 -0.70 -0.17 -6.69
CA LEU A 128 -0.98 -0.81 -5.40
C LEU A 128 -2.19 -1.76 -5.41
N TYR A 129 -2.68 -2.09 -6.61
CA TYR A 129 -3.90 -2.88 -6.76
C TYR A 129 -3.71 -4.36 -6.34
N ASN A 130 -2.54 -4.93 -6.65
CA ASN A 130 -2.17 -6.31 -6.31
C ASN A 130 -1.50 -6.35 -4.93
#